data_AF-A0A382QVS6-F1
#
_entry.id   AF-A0A382QVS6-F1
#
_cell.length_a   1.000
_cell.length_b   1.000
_cell.length_c   1.000
_cell.angle_alpha   90.00
_cell.angle_beta   90.00
_cell.angle_gamma   90.00
#
_symmetry.space_group_name_H-M   'P 1'
#
loop_
_entity.id
_entity.type
_entity.pdbx_description
1 polymer ?
#
loop_
_entity_poly.entity_id
_entity_poly.type
_entity_poly.pdbx_seq_one_letter_code
_entity_poly.pdbx_strand_id
1 'polypeptide(L)'
;MRNRTQQQFDLLLKRYFTQGLKADPLWANSLGMRQGEGKLGQTGLRAVSRDEKRRQQALLDLEKLAIHQLEPEQHLDRLAWRSMLLSECEDFARGVHAMDPSAVDDLFGVLLHELQRGEDEPTRAKRNIRALLKEAPRYLLQSSKMIEAPERVWSKIMQQTVSGSGALFTAVEIFMGSGSESITQPVKKAVKQYEKAVMDKKMAPKNSFALGAEKLQRRVRDELGLDYSLGQIEAVALDESEKIGELLKAACRKHGAGNRAEVIIDEARSKWNPPGELLEYYRAETERVASGFRSAKAVGFPKGDELQVRLVP
;
A
#
# COMPACT_ATOMS: atom_id res chain seq x y z
N MET A 1 11.12 -1.86 -36.16
CA MET A 1 9.81 -2.46 -36.53
C MET A 1 9.56 -3.58 -35.52
N ARG A 2 8.47 -3.56 -34.74
CA ARG A 2 8.29 -4.54 -33.65
C ARG A 2 8.05 -5.94 -34.21
N ASN A 3 8.77 -6.93 -33.67
CA ASN A 3 8.56 -8.32 -34.04
C ASN A 3 7.25 -8.88 -33.42
N ARG A 4 6.84 -10.08 -33.85
CA ARG A 4 5.58 -10.71 -33.40
C ARG A 4 5.53 -10.93 -31.88
N THR A 5 6.64 -11.36 -31.28
CA THR A 5 6.73 -11.64 -29.84
C THR A 5 6.59 -10.36 -29.00
N GLN A 6 7.21 -9.26 -29.44
CA GLN A 6 7.10 -7.95 -28.81
C GLN A 6 5.64 -7.45 -28.82
N GLN A 7 4.96 -7.57 -29.96
CA GLN A 7 3.54 -7.20 -30.08
C GLN A 7 2.64 -8.09 -29.22
N GLN A 8 2.93 -9.39 -29.17
CA GLN A 8 2.20 -10.34 -28.34
C GLN A 8 2.34 -10.01 -26.85
N PHE A 9 3.54 -9.67 -26.38
CA PHE A 9 3.77 -9.26 -24.99
C PHE A 9 2.93 -8.03 -24.62
N ASP A 10 2.99 -6.97 -25.43
CA ASP A 10 2.23 -5.74 -25.17
C ASP A 10 0.71 -6.00 -25.11
N LEU A 11 0.20 -6.87 -26.00
CA LEU A 11 -1.21 -7.26 -26.01
C LEU A 11 -1.60 -8.06 -24.77
N LEU A 12 -0.76 -8.98 -24.31
CA LEU A 12 -0.98 -9.76 -23.09
C LEU A 12 -1.05 -8.83 -21.87
N LEU A 13 -0.05 -7.96 -21.72
CA LEU A 13 0.05 -7.00 -20.62
C LEU A 13 -1.17 -6.08 -20.59
N LYS A 14 -1.48 -5.44 -21.73
CA LYS A 14 -2.64 -4.55 -21.86
C LYS A 14 -3.95 -5.25 -21.53
N ARG A 15 -4.15 -6.47 -22.06
CA ARG A 15 -5.37 -7.25 -21.82
C ARG A 15 -5.51 -7.60 -20.33
N TYR A 16 -4.43 -8.03 -19.69
CA TYR A 16 -4.44 -8.39 -18.28
C TYR A 16 -4.87 -7.22 -17.40
N PHE A 17 -4.17 -6.08 -17.49
CA PHE A 17 -4.47 -4.90 -16.67
C PHE A 17 -5.84 -4.30 -17.00
N THR A 18 -6.23 -4.24 -18.28
CA THR A 18 -7.58 -3.75 -18.65
C THR A 18 -8.68 -4.60 -18.00
N GLN A 19 -8.50 -5.92 -17.97
CA GLN A 19 -9.49 -6.83 -17.35
C GLN A 19 -9.43 -6.78 -15.82
N GLY A 20 -8.24 -6.77 -15.24
CA GLY A 20 -8.03 -6.69 -13.79
C GLY A 20 -8.60 -5.41 -13.19
N LEU A 21 -8.20 -4.25 -13.72
CA LEU A 21 -8.63 -2.94 -13.23
C LEU A 21 -10.13 -2.68 -13.47
N LYS A 22 -10.75 -3.37 -14.44
CA LYS A 22 -12.20 -3.32 -14.61
C LYS A 22 -12.94 -4.16 -13.56
N ALA A 23 -12.33 -5.26 -13.13
CA ALA A 23 -12.91 -6.19 -12.16
C ALA A 23 -12.67 -5.75 -10.71
N ASP A 24 -11.61 -4.99 -10.46
CA ASP A 24 -11.20 -4.50 -9.14
C ASP A 24 -11.23 -2.95 -9.09
N PRO A 25 -12.34 -2.37 -8.60
CA PRO A 25 -12.46 -0.92 -8.47
C PRO A 25 -11.50 -0.30 -7.45
N LEU A 26 -11.09 -1.04 -6.42
CA LEU A 26 -10.16 -0.53 -5.41
C LEU A 26 -8.78 -0.36 -6.01
N TRP A 27 -8.31 -1.35 -6.77
CA TRP A 27 -7.06 -1.26 -7.51
C TRP A 27 -7.10 -0.18 -8.59
N ALA A 28 -8.21 -0.07 -9.33
CA ALA A 28 -8.37 1.02 -10.28
C ALA A 28 -8.31 2.40 -9.62
N ASN A 29 -8.95 2.57 -8.46
CA ASN A 29 -8.95 3.84 -7.76
C ASN A 29 -7.58 4.18 -7.15
N SER A 30 -6.83 3.19 -6.65
CA SER A 30 -5.47 3.44 -6.14
C SER A 30 -4.50 3.90 -7.22
N LEU A 31 -4.75 3.52 -8.48
CA LEU A 31 -4.03 4.02 -9.66
C LEU A 31 -4.62 5.30 -10.26
N GLY A 32 -5.58 5.95 -9.59
CA GLY A 32 -6.20 7.20 -10.06
C GLY A 32 -7.18 7.03 -11.23
N MET A 33 -7.60 5.80 -11.55
CA MET A 33 -8.54 5.56 -12.64
C MET A 33 -9.98 5.87 -12.23
N ARG A 34 -10.63 6.77 -12.96
CA ARG A 34 -12.02 7.21 -12.72
C ARG A 34 -13.06 6.08 -12.72
N GLN A 35 -12.78 4.95 -13.37
CA GLN A 35 -13.70 3.81 -13.41
C GLN A 35 -13.89 3.11 -12.06
N GLY A 36 -12.90 3.21 -11.17
CA GLY A 36 -12.92 2.62 -9.83
C GLY A 36 -13.56 3.51 -8.76
N GLU A 37 -13.68 4.80 -9.03
CA GLU A 37 -14.18 5.80 -8.10
C GLU A 37 -15.56 5.45 -7.52
N GLY A 38 -15.69 5.64 -6.20
CA GLY A 38 -16.96 5.47 -5.47
C GLY A 38 -17.44 4.03 -5.32
N LYS A 39 -16.56 3.02 -5.47
CA LYS A 39 -16.92 1.59 -5.45
C LYS A 39 -15.96 0.77 -4.57
N LEU A 40 -16.49 -0.22 -3.86
CA LEU A 40 -15.70 -1.18 -3.06
C LEU A 40 -15.47 -2.52 -3.76
N GLY A 41 -16.13 -2.77 -4.89
CA GLY A 41 -15.93 -3.99 -5.67
C GLY A 41 -16.74 -5.20 -5.21
N GLN A 42 -16.41 -6.37 -5.76
CA GLN A 42 -17.08 -7.64 -5.43
C GLN A 42 -16.24 -8.43 -4.44
N THR A 43 -16.87 -8.92 -3.39
CA THR A 43 -16.28 -9.87 -2.43
C THR A 43 -16.84 -11.27 -2.69
N GLY A 44 -16.14 -12.30 -2.22
CA GLY A 44 -16.62 -13.68 -2.31
C GLY A 44 -15.63 -14.63 -3.00
N LEU A 45 -15.74 -15.93 -2.67
CA LEU A 45 -14.86 -16.97 -3.19
C LEU A 45 -14.85 -17.04 -4.72
N ARG A 46 -16.00 -16.77 -5.36
CA ARG A 46 -16.12 -16.73 -6.82
C ARG A 46 -15.35 -15.57 -7.47
N ALA A 47 -15.18 -14.45 -6.79
CA ALA A 47 -14.40 -13.32 -7.29
C ALA A 47 -12.92 -13.67 -7.20
N VAL A 48 -12.42 -13.99 -6.00
CA VAL A 48 -11.01 -14.34 -5.77
C VAL A 48 -10.55 -15.54 -6.62
N SER A 49 -11.39 -16.57 -6.79
CA SER A 49 -11.05 -17.72 -7.64
C SER A 49 -10.98 -17.37 -9.13
N ARG A 50 -11.74 -16.37 -9.57
CA ARG A 50 -11.73 -15.91 -10.96
C ARG A 50 -10.47 -15.11 -11.23
N ASP A 51 -10.06 -14.28 -10.29
CA ASP A 51 -8.81 -13.53 -10.39
C ASP A 51 -7.61 -14.48 -10.32
N GLU A 52 -7.66 -15.51 -9.48
CA GLU A 52 -6.63 -16.56 -9.48
C GLU A 52 -6.49 -17.25 -10.84
N LYS A 53 -7.60 -17.67 -11.45
CA LYS A 53 -7.58 -18.27 -12.80
C LYS A 53 -6.97 -17.32 -13.83
N ARG A 54 -7.23 -16.01 -13.72
CA ARG A 54 -6.65 -15.00 -14.61
C ARG A 54 -5.14 -14.92 -14.43
N ARG A 55 -4.65 -14.92 -13.18
CA ARG A 55 -3.22 -14.86 -12.85
C ARG A 55 -2.46 -16.08 -13.35
N GLN A 56 -3.00 -17.27 -13.10
CA GLN A 56 -2.43 -18.53 -13.59
C GLN A 56 -2.37 -18.56 -15.12
N GLN A 57 -3.45 -18.13 -15.80
CA GLN A 57 -3.44 -18.07 -17.26
C GLN A 57 -2.39 -17.07 -17.79
N ALA A 58 -2.26 -15.91 -17.14
CA ALA A 58 -1.24 -14.93 -17.51
C ALA A 58 0.19 -15.47 -17.34
N LEU A 59 0.47 -16.20 -16.26
CA LEU A 59 1.76 -16.89 -16.07
C LEU A 59 2.05 -17.90 -17.20
N LEU A 60 1.07 -18.74 -17.54
CA LEU A 60 1.21 -19.70 -18.63
C LEU A 60 1.44 -19.03 -19.99
N ASP A 61 0.84 -17.86 -20.22
CA ASP A 61 1.03 -17.13 -21.47
C ASP A 61 2.40 -16.43 -21.50
N LEU A 62 2.92 -15.96 -20.35
CA LEU A 62 4.27 -15.43 -20.21
C LEU A 62 5.36 -16.47 -20.47
N GLU A 63 5.15 -17.72 -20.05
CA GLU A 63 6.10 -18.82 -20.25
C GLU A 63 6.26 -19.23 -21.72
N LYS A 64 5.26 -18.95 -22.56
CA LYS A 64 5.28 -19.28 -23.99
C LYS A 64 6.01 -18.23 -24.85
N LEU A 65 6.38 -17.09 -24.27
CA LEU A 65 7.05 -16.02 -25.02
C LEU A 65 8.51 -16.38 -25.31
N ALA A 66 8.96 -16.08 -26.53
CA ALA A 66 10.37 -16.16 -26.90
C ALA A 66 11.13 -14.98 -26.27
N ILE A 67 11.55 -15.13 -25.00
CA ILE A 67 12.11 -14.06 -24.16
C ILE A 67 13.28 -13.32 -24.83
N HIS A 68 14.14 -14.03 -25.57
CA HIS A 68 15.29 -13.46 -26.28
C HIS A 68 14.90 -12.49 -27.41
N GLN A 69 13.62 -12.39 -27.77
CA GLN A 69 13.09 -11.49 -28.79
C GLN A 69 12.46 -10.22 -28.21
N LEU A 70 12.39 -10.09 -26.87
CA LEU A 70 11.88 -8.90 -26.20
C LEU A 70 12.94 -7.79 -26.18
N GLU A 71 12.50 -6.54 -26.25
CA GLU A 71 13.37 -5.40 -25.95
C GLU A 71 13.77 -5.41 -24.46
N PRO A 72 14.89 -4.78 -24.07
CA PRO A 72 15.32 -4.71 -22.68
C PRO A 72 14.22 -4.19 -21.73
N GLU A 73 13.49 -3.15 -22.10
CA GLU A 73 12.41 -2.59 -21.28
C GLU A 73 11.24 -3.57 -21.14
N GLN A 74 10.86 -4.24 -22.23
CA GLN A 74 9.82 -5.28 -22.18
C GLN A 74 10.25 -6.48 -21.34
N HIS A 75 11.55 -6.81 -21.33
CA HIS A 75 12.07 -7.87 -20.47
C HIS A 75 11.96 -7.48 -18.99
N LEU A 76 12.25 -6.23 -18.63
CA LEU A 76 12.05 -5.71 -17.28
C LEU A 76 10.57 -5.75 -16.87
N ASP A 77 9.67 -5.27 -17.72
CA ASP A 77 8.22 -5.33 -17.47
C ASP A 77 7.74 -6.78 -17.28
N ARG A 78 8.28 -7.71 -18.08
CA ARG A 78 7.98 -9.14 -17.96
C ARG A 78 8.43 -9.70 -16.62
N LEU A 79 9.63 -9.34 -16.15
CA LEU A 79 10.16 -9.79 -14.85
C LEU A 79 9.31 -9.25 -13.70
N ALA A 80 9.02 -7.94 -13.70
CA ALA A 80 8.17 -7.31 -12.69
C ALA A 80 6.76 -7.92 -12.66
N TRP A 81 6.13 -8.07 -13.83
CA TRP A 81 4.79 -8.65 -13.93
C TRP A 81 4.76 -10.11 -13.50
N ARG A 82 5.75 -10.92 -13.90
CA ARG A 82 5.87 -12.32 -13.46
C ARG A 82 6.04 -12.42 -11.94
N SER A 83 6.87 -11.55 -11.35
CA SER A 83 7.08 -11.49 -9.89
C SER A 83 5.78 -11.22 -9.15
N MET A 84 5.04 -10.18 -9.56
CA MET A 84 3.71 -9.84 -9.04
C MET A 84 2.74 -11.02 -9.12
N LEU A 85 2.60 -11.64 -10.31
CA LEU A 85 1.68 -12.78 -10.51
C LEU A 85 2.03 -14.00 -9.64
N LEU A 86 3.31 -14.32 -9.49
CA LEU A 86 3.75 -15.45 -8.66
C LEU A 86 3.47 -15.19 -7.18
N SER A 87 3.74 -13.98 -6.71
CA SER A 87 3.49 -13.52 -5.34
C SER A 87 2.00 -13.66 -5.01
N GLU A 88 1.15 -13.16 -5.90
CA GLU A 88 -0.30 -13.17 -5.78
C GLU A 88 -0.93 -14.58 -5.86
N CYS A 89 -0.45 -15.45 -6.77
CA CYS A 89 -0.88 -16.85 -6.84
C CYS A 89 -0.46 -17.64 -5.60
N GLU A 90 0.74 -17.36 -5.07
CA GLU A 90 1.22 -17.99 -3.85
C GLU A 90 0.37 -17.61 -2.64
N ASP A 91 0.01 -16.34 -2.50
CA ASP A 91 -0.85 -15.87 -1.42
C ASP A 91 -2.26 -16.46 -1.52
N PHE A 92 -2.78 -16.64 -2.74
CA PHE A 92 -4.02 -17.39 -2.94
C PHE A 92 -3.89 -18.85 -2.48
N ALA A 93 -2.85 -19.55 -2.92
CA ALA A 93 -2.61 -20.96 -2.57
C ALA A 93 -2.40 -21.17 -1.06
N ARG A 94 -1.87 -20.15 -0.36
CA ARG A 94 -1.71 -20.14 1.10
C ARG A 94 -2.99 -19.82 1.86
N GLY A 95 -4.07 -19.45 1.16
CA GLY A 95 -5.35 -19.11 1.78
C GLY A 95 -5.38 -17.71 2.40
N VAL A 96 -4.52 -16.78 1.97
CA VAL A 96 -4.48 -15.40 2.53
C VAL A 96 -5.86 -14.75 2.49
N HIS A 97 -6.61 -14.93 1.39
CA HIS A 97 -7.98 -14.42 1.22
C HIS A 97 -9.00 -14.89 2.27
N ALA A 98 -8.72 -15.96 3.01
CA ALA A 98 -9.55 -16.48 4.10
C ALA A 98 -8.98 -16.19 5.51
N MET A 99 -7.78 -15.60 5.57
CA MET A 99 -7.05 -15.34 6.81
C MET A 99 -6.79 -13.85 7.06
N ASP A 100 -6.73 -13.03 6.01
CA ASP A 100 -6.44 -11.60 6.08
C ASP A 100 -7.73 -10.76 6.14
N PRO A 101 -8.03 -10.13 7.29
CA PRO A 101 -9.23 -9.33 7.45
C PRO A 101 -9.07 -7.86 7.01
N SER A 102 -8.44 -7.59 5.85
CA SER A 102 -8.10 -6.24 5.33
C SER A 102 -9.28 -5.34 4.96
N ALA A 103 -10.53 -5.81 4.98
CA ALA A 103 -11.66 -5.06 4.41
C ALA A 103 -11.92 -3.68 5.04
N VAL A 104 -11.53 -3.49 6.32
CA VAL A 104 -11.62 -2.16 6.95
C VAL A 104 -10.52 -1.24 6.45
N ASP A 105 -9.30 -1.76 6.27
CA ASP A 105 -8.18 -1.03 5.67
C ASP A 105 -8.49 -0.61 4.24
N ASP A 106 -9.10 -1.49 3.44
CA ASP A 106 -9.54 -1.18 2.06
C ASP A 106 -10.53 -0.01 2.04
N LEU A 107 -11.55 -0.06 2.90
CA LEU A 107 -12.56 0.99 3.03
C LEU A 107 -11.93 2.32 3.44
N PHE A 108 -11.03 2.29 4.42
CA PHE A 108 -10.42 3.51 4.93
C PHE A 108 -9.38 4.09 3.96
N GLY A 109 -8.63 3.23 3.27
CA GLY A 109 -7.72 3.63 2.21
C GLY A 109 -8.45 4.34 1.07
N VAL A 110 -9.57 3.78 0.59
CA VAL A 110 -10.34 4.42 -0.48
C VAL A 110 -11.00 5.72 -0.03
N LEU A 111 -11.48 5.81 1.22
CA LEU A 111 -12.03 7.06 1.78
C LEU A 111 -10.94 8.14 1.90
N LEU A 112 -9.76 7.78 2.40
CA LEU A 112 -8.62 8.69 2.51
C LEU A 112 -8.20 9.21 1.13
N HIS A 113 -8.09 8.33 0.12
CA HIS A 113 -7.79 8.73 -1.25
C HIS A 113 -8.83 9.73 -1.81
N GLU A 114 -10.12 9.53 -1.51
CA GLU A 114 -11.15 10.48 -1.96
C GLU A 114 -11.09 11.82 -1.20
N LEU A 115 -10.72 11.83 0.08
CA LEU A 115 -10.47 13.07 0.83
C LEU A 115 -9.29 13.85 0.23
N GLN A 116 -8.17 13.18 -0.01
CA GLN A 116 -6.97 13.78 -0.62
C GLN A 116 -7.28 14.38 -1.99
N ARG A 117 -7.96 13.63 -2.86
CA ARG A 117 -8.37 14.15 -4.18
C ARG A 117 -9.54 15.15 -4.10
N GLY A 118 -10.19 15.25 -2.95
CA GLY A 118 -11.27 16.18 -2.68
C GLY A 118 -10.82 17.61 -2.45
N GLU A 119 -9.53 17.84 -2.19
CA GLU A 119 -8.93 19.18 -2.18
C GLU A 119 -9.11 19.87 -3.54
N ASP A 120 -8.81 19.16 -4.63
CA ASP A 120 -8.89 19.70 -5.99
C ASP A 120 -10.29 19.51 -6.61
N GLU A 121 -11.00 18.40 -6.29
CA GLU A 121 -12.32 18.07 -6.86
C GLU A 121 -13.40 17.76 -5.78
N PRO A 122 -13.80 18.74 -4.94
CA PRO A 122 -14.61 18.47 -3.75
C PRO A 122 -15.99 17.90 -4.06
N THR A 123 -16.67 18.38 -5.10
CA THR A 123 -18.00 17.89 -5.49
C THR A 123 -17.94 16.43 -5.96
N ARG A 124 -16.88 16.04 -6.68
CA ARG A 124 -16.65 14.67 -7.15
C ARG A 124 -16.39 13.74 -5.97
N ALA A 125 -15.45 14.12 -5.10
CA ALA A 125 -15.10 13.37 -3.90
C ALA A 125 -16.31 13.16 -2.98
N LYS A 126 -17.11 14.20 -2.71
CA LYS A 126 -18.34 14.07 -1.89
C LYS A 126 -19.33 13.06 -2.46
N ARG A 127 -19.50 13.03 -3.79
CA ARG A 127 -20.35 12.04 -4.44
C ARG A 127 -19.79 10.63 -4.27
N ASN A 128 -18.49 10.46 -4.48
CA ASN A 128 -17.82 9.17 -4.38
C ASN A 128 -17.84 8.63 -2.94
N ILE A 129 -17.51 9.46 -1.95
CA ILE A 129 -17.60 9.14 -0.50
C ILE A 129 -19.02 8.71 -0.14
N ARG A 130 -20.05 9.43 -0.59
CA ARG A 130 -21.45 9.04 -0.34
C ARG A 130 -21.78 7.65 -0.90
N ALA A 131 -21.27 7.32 -2.09
CA ALA A 131 -21.45 6.00 -2.69
C ALA A 131 -20.73 4.90 -1.89
N LEU A 132 -19.48 5.15 -1.47
CA LEU A 132 -18.69 4.25 -0.64
C LEU A 132 -19.36 3.97 0.71
N LEU A 133 -19.78 5.02 1.43
CA LEU A 133 -20.46 4.88 2.72
C LEU A 133 -21.77 4.10 2.61
N LYS A 134 -22.49 4.25 1.49
CA LYS A 134 -23.71 3.47 1.22
C LYS A 134 -23.41 1.98 0.97
N GLU A 135 -22.31 1.67 0.30
CA GLU A 135 -21.91 0.29 -0.02
C GLU A 135 -21.24 -0.43 1.16
N ALA A 136 -20.51 0.31 2.00
CA ALA A 136 -19.65 -0.21 3.05
C ALA A 136 -20.29 -1.24 3.99
N PRO A 137 -21.52 -1.06 4.51
CA PRO A 137 -22.11 -2.07 5.41
C PRO A 137 -22.28 -3.44 4.74
N ARG A 138 -22.68 -3.46 3.47
CA ARG A 138 -22.82 -4.69 2.68
C ARG A 138 -21.45 -5.30 2.38
N TYR A 139 -20.50 -4.47 1.96
CA TYR A 139 -19.13 -4.90 1.67
C TYR A 139 -18.50 -5.59 2.89
N LEU A 140 -18.47 -4.91 4.04
CA LEU A 140 -17.91 -5.43 5.28
C LEU A 140 -18.61 -6.72 5.74
N LEU A 141 -19.94 -6.78 5.68
CA LEU A 141 -20.68 -8.01 6.01
C LEU A 141 -20.32 -9.19 5.10
N GLN A 142 -20.07 -8.94 3.82
CA GLN A 142 -19.68 -10.00 2.89
C GLN A 142 -18.21 -10.40 3.09
N SER A 143 -17.32 -9.44 3.34
CA SER A 143 -15.91 -9.69 3.62
C SER A 143 -15.71 -10.51 4.91
N SER A 144 -16.47 -10.24 5.97
CA SER A 144 -16.36 -11.03 7.22
C SER A 144 -16.75 -12.50 7.04
N LYS A 145 -17.58 -12.82 6.03
CA LYS A 145 -17.95 -14.19 5.67
C LYS A 145 -16.86 -14.91 4.88
N MET A 146 -15.95 -14.17 4.24
CA MET A 146 -14.80 -14.75 3.54
C MET A 146 -13.70 -15.22 4.50
N ILE A 147 -13.58 -14.56 5.65
CA ILE A 147 -12.61 -14.94 6.66
C ILE A 147 -13.05 -16.26 7.30
N GLU A 148 -12.18 -17.26 7.36
CA GLU A 148 -12.46 -18.54 7.99
C GLU A 148 -11.70 -18.68 9.30
N ALA A 149 -10.38 -18.48 9.23
CA ALA A 149 -9.48 -18.54 10.38
C ALA A 149 -8.51 -17.36 10.30
N PRO A 150 -8.80 -16.22 10.95
CA PRO A 150 -7.98 -15.03 10.79
C PRO A 150 -6.57 -15.25 11.36
N GLU A 151 -5.57 -14.70 10.67
CA GLU A 151 -4.18 -14.72 11.14
C GLU A 151 -3.98 -13.65 12.22
N ARG A 152 -3.14 -13.95 13.23
CA ARG A 152 -2.99 -13.11 14.43
C ARG A 152 -2.35 -11.75 14.16
N VAL A 153 -1.33 -11.67 13.31
CA VAL A 153 -0.68 -10.41 12.93
C VAL A 153 -1.66 -9.54 12.16
N TRP A 154 -2.31 -10.10 11.14
CA TRP A 154 -3.29 -9.35 10.35
C TRP A 154 -4.53 -8.94 11.16
N SER A 155 -4.98 -9.78 12.10
CA SER A 155 -6.05 -9.41 13.05
C SER A 155 -5.65 -8.22 13.91
N LYS A 156 -4.41 -8.16 14.38
CA LYS A 156 -3.92 -7.03 15.18
C LYS A 156 -3.88 -5.74 14.37
N ILE A 157 -3.44 -5.82 13.11
CA ILE A 157 -3.46 -4.67 12.18
C ILE A 157 -4.89 -4.16 12.02
N MET A 158 -5.84 -5.05 11.71
CA MET A 158 -7.26 -4.71 11.60
C MET A 158 -7.80 -4.07 12.88
N GLN A 159 -7.48 -4.61 14.07
CA GLN A 159 -7.90 -4.01 15.34
C GLN A 159 -7.29 -2.62 15.57
N GLN A 160 -6.03 -2.40 15.20
CA GLN A 160 -5.39 -1.08 15.26
C GLN A 160 -6.09 -0.08 14.34
N THR A 161 -6.38 -0.48 13.10
CA THR A 161 -7.14 0.33 12.13
C THR A 161 -8.53 0.67 12.66
N VAL A 162 -9.25 -0.30 13.23
CA VAL A 162 -10.57 -0.08 13.84
C VAL A 162 -10.49 0.84 15.06
N SER A 163 -9.45 0.73 15.88
CA SER A 163 -9.21 1.63 17.02
C SER A 163 -8.96 3.07 16.57
N GLY A 164 -8.26 3.28 15.46
CA GLY A 164 -7.98 4.60 14.88
C GLY A 164 -9.13 5.21 14.06
N SER A 165 -10.19 4.43 13.78
CA SER A 165 -11.26 4.83 12.84
C SER A 165 -11.99 6.13 13.18
N GLY A 166 -12.04 6.52 14.46
CA GLY A 166 -12.74 7.72 14.91
C GLY A 166 -12.23 8.99 14.22
N ALA A 167 -10.91 9.16 14.09
CA ALA A 167 -10.31 10.34 13.46
C ALA A 167 -10.70 10.44 11.97
N LEU A 168 -10.68 9.31 11.25
CA LEU A 168 -11.06 9.29 9.84
C LEU A 168 -12.55 9.61 9.65
N PHE A 169 -13.44 9.06 10.47
CA PHE A 169 -14.86 9.40 10.38
C PHE A 169 -15.11 10.89 10.67
N THR A 170 -14.40 11.48 11.63
CA THR A 170 -14.45 12.92 11.87
C THR A 170 -14.03 13.71 10.64
N ALA A 171 -12.91 13.35 9.99
CA ALA A 171 -12.46 14.01 8.77
C ALA A 171 -13.49 13.89 7.63
N VAL A 172 -14.07 12.70 7.44
CA VAL A 172 -15.15 12.47 6.47
C VAL A 172 -16.37 13.33 6.78
N GLU A 173 -16.79 13.42 8.04
CA GLU A 173 -17.96 14.20 8.46
C GLU A 173 -17.76 15.70 8.24
N ILE A 174 -16.58 16.22 8.60
CA ILE A 174 -16.17 17.61 8.35
C ILE A 174 -16.20 17.90 6.84
N PHE A 175 -15.56 17.05 6.05
CA PHE A 175 -15.50 17.22 4.59
C PHE A 175 -16.90 17.19 3.96
N MET A 176 -17.75 16.26 4.39
CA MET A 176 -19.10 16.08 3.83
C MET A 176 -20.07 17.20 4.26
N GLY A 177 -19.87 17.83 5.42
CA GLY A 177 -20.71 18.89 5.95
C GLY A 177 -21.95 18.39 6.70
N SER A 178 -22.97 19.25 6.84
CA SER A 178 -24.13 18.98 7.70
C SER A 178 -24.92 17.72 7.29
N GLY A 179 -25.38 16.97 8.30
CA GLY A 179 -26.16 15.74 8.11
C GLY A 179 -25.32 14.50 7.73
N SER A 180 -24.00 14.61 7.64
CA SER A 180 -23.08 13.50 7.33
C SER A 180 -23.11 12.39 8.39
N GLU A 181 -23.45 12.71 9.64
CA GLU A 181 -23.58 11.69 10.69
C GLU A 181 -24.59 10.61 10.34
N SER A 182 -25.72 10.97 9.73
CA SER A 182 -26.76 10.00 9.34
C SER A 182 -26.26 8.94 8.34
N ILE A 183 -25.26 9.27 7.53
CA ILE A 183 -24.67 8.35 6.54
C ILE A 183 -23.43 7.62 7.07
N THR A 184 -22.70 8.18 8.04
CA THR A 184 -21.50 7.54 8.64
C THR A 184 -21.86 6.59 9.78
N GLN A 185 -22.92 6.85 10.55
CA GLN A 185 -23.30 6.01 11.70
C GLN A 185 -23.57 4.53 11.32
N PRO A 186 -24.27 4.21 10.21
CA PRO A 186 -24.40 2.82 9.76
C PRO A 186 -23.05 2.15 9.47
N VAL A 187 -22.08 2.91 8.95
CA VAL A 187 -20.74 2.43 8.62
C VAL A 187 -19.91 2.21 9.88
N LYS A 188 -19.95 3.15 10.84
CA LYS A 188 -19.33 2.99 12.17
C LYS A 188 -19.80 1.69 12.83
N LYS A 189 -21.11 1.42 12.80
CA LYS A 189 -21.69 0.18 13.31
C LYS A 189 -21.21 -1.04 12.53
N ALA A 190 -21.17 -0.98 11.20
CA ALA A 190 -20.72 -2.08 10.36
C ALA A 190 -19.25 -2.42 10.59
N VAL A 191 -18.37 -1.43 10.81
CA VAL A 191 -16.95 -1.63 11.15
C VAL A 191 -16.82 -2.41 12.47
N LYS A 192 -17.58 -2.03 13.51
CA LYS A 192 -17.58 -2.76 14.78
C LYS A 192 -18.15 -4.17 14.67
N GLN A 193 -19.19 -4.35 13.86
CA GLN A 193 -19.75 -5.67 13.57
C GLN A 193 -18.77 -6.55 12.79
N TYR A 194 -18.02 -5.98 11.85
CA TYR A 194 -16.97 -6.67 11.12
C TYR A 194 -15.86 -7.15 12.05
N GLU A 195 -15.30 -6.23 12.85
CA GLU A 195 -14.28 -6.55 13.86
C GLU A 195 -14.74 -7.70 14.74
N LYS A 196 -15.94 -7.59 15.32
CA LYS A 196 -16.51 -8.64 16.16
C LYS A 196 -16.64 -9.97 15.41
N ALA A 197 -17.21 -9.95 14.20
CA ALA A 197 -17.44 -11.17 13.42
C ALA A 197 -16.14 -11.89 13.03
N VAL A 198 -15.05 -11.14 12.80
CA VAL A 198 -13.71 -11.71 12.55
C VAL A 198 -13.12 -12.26 13.85
N MET A 199 -13.16 -11.49 14.93
CA MET A 199 -12.54 -11.88 16.21
C MET A 199 -13.26 -13.03 16.93
N ASP A 200 -14.54 -13.27 16.64
CA ASP A 200 -15.30 -14.41 17.13
C ASP A 200 -14.88 -15.75 16.44
N LYS A 201 -14.07 -15.70 15.37
CA LYS A 201 -13.59 -16.90 14.65
C LYS A 201 -12.37 -17.53 15.34
N LYS A 202 -12.17 -18.82 15.10
CA LYS A 202 -10.96 -19.53 15.53
C LYS A 202 -9.75 -18.99 14.76
N MET A 203 -8.72 -18.57 15.48
CA MET A 203 -7.47 -18.08 14.88
C MET A 203 -6.76 -19.15 14.04
N ALA A 204 -6.07 -18.72 12.99
CA ALA A 204 -5.16 -19.55 12.22
C ALA A 204 -4.04 -20.15 13.11
N PRO A 205 -3.40 -21.25 12.67
CA PRO A 205 -2.18 -21.74 13.29
C PRO A 205 -1.12 -20.63 13.45
N LYS A 206 -0.26 -20.77 14.45
CA LYS A 206 0.85 -19.82 14.64
C LYS A 206 1.72 -19.80 13.38
N ASN A 207 2.15 -18.60 12.99
CA ASN A 207 3.02 -18.35 11.85
C ASN A 207 2.40 -18.66 10.49
N SER A 208 1.06 -18.72 10.36
CA SER A 208 0.42 -18.87 9.03
C SER A 208 0.73 -17.71 8.06
N PHE A 209 1.12 -16.54 8.60
CA PHE A 209 1.62 -15.42 7.79
C PHE A 209 3.00 -15.68 7.17
N ALA A 210 3.78 -16.64 7.67
CA ALA A 210 5.14 -16.89 7.23
C ALA A 210 5.18 -17.51 5.83
N LEU A 211 6.06 -16.99 4.98
CA LEU A 211 6.29 -17.47 3.60
C LEU A 211 7.07 -18.78 3.54
N GLY A 212 7.99 -18.99 4.48
CA GLY A 212 9.03 -20.02 4.40
C GLY A 212 10.24 -19.56 3.58
N ALA A 213 11.39 -20.21 3.82
CA ALA A 213 12.68 -19.76 3.29
C ALA A 213 12.77 -19.73 1.76
N GLU A 214 12.25 -20.76 1.08
CA GLU A 214 12.29 -20.85 -0.38
C GLU A 214 11.53 -19.70 -1.07
N LYS A 215 10.29 -19.48 -0.62
CA LYS A 215 9.42 -18.42 -1.15
C LYS A 215 9.97 -17.03 -0.82
N LEU A 216 10.50 -16.85 0.39
CA LEU A 216 11.15 -15.60 0.80
C LEU A 216 12.39 -15.31 -0.05
N GLN A 217 13.27 -16.30 -0.27
CA GLN A 217 14.45 -16.17 -1.12
C GLN A 217 14.07 -15.78 -2.55
N ARG A 218 13.00 -16.39 -3.11
CA ARG A 218 12.49 -16.01 -4.43
C ARG A 218 11.99 -14.56 -4.44
N ARG A 219 11.15 -14.15 -3.48
CA ARG A 219 10.61 -12.76 -3.45
C ARG A 219 11.72 -11.73 -3.28
N VAL A 220 12.73 -11.98 -2.46
CA VAL A 220 13.91 -11.11 -2.35
C VAL A 220 14.58 -10.90 -3.71
N ARG A 221 14.84 -11.98 -4.45
CA ARG A 221 15.46 -11.89 -5.76
C ARG A 221 14.55 -11.21 -6.78
N ASP A 222 13.29 -11.64 -6.85
CA ASP A 222 12.38 -11.26 -7.93
C ASP A 222 11.71 -9.88 -7.69
N GLU A 223 11.54 -9.43 -6.44
CA GLU A 223 10.89 -8.15 -6.07
C GLU A 223 11.91 -7.07 -5.71
N LEU A 224 13.04 -7.41 -5.09
CA LEU A 224 14.09 -6.44 -4.71
C LEU A 224 15.27 -6.40 -5.69
N GLY A 225 15.35 -7.36 -6.63
CA GLY A 225 16.48 -7.48 -7.55
C GLY A 225 17.80 -7.85 -6.86
N LEU A 226 17.73 -8.41 -5.64
CA LEU A 226 18.89 -8.75 -4.83
C LEU A 226 19.27 -10.21 -5.00
N ASP A 227 20.46 -10.48 -5.54
CA ASP A 227 20.97 -11.83 -5.77
C ASP A 227 21.70 -12.42 -4.54
N TYR A 228 21.48 -11.82 -3.36
CA TYR A 228 22.00 -12.32 -2.10
C TYR A 228 21.14 -13.47 -1.56
N SER A 229 21.80 -14.45 -0.94
CA SER A 229 21.10 -15.42 -0.10
C SER A 229 20.51 -14.75 1.15
N LEU A 230 19.46 -15.34 1.73
CA LEU A 230 18.87 -14.84 2.98
C LEU A 230 19.90 -14.70 4.11
N GLY A 231 20.85 -15.63 4.21
CA GLY A 231 21.93 -15.54 5.21
C GLY A 231 22.92 -14.40 4.94
N GLN A 232 23.21 -14.09 3.69
CA GLN A 232 24.03 -12.91 3.35
C GLN A 232 23.30 -11.62 3.68
N ILE A 233 21.99 -11.55 3.43
CA ILE A 233 21.17 -10.38 3.78
C ILE A 233 21.16 -10.18 5.30
N GLU A 234 20.97 -11.25 6.06
CA GLU A 234 21.03 -11.21 7.52
C GLU A 234 22.39 -10.73 8.02
N ALA A 235 23.49 -11.26 7.49
CA ALA A 235 24.84 -10.85 7.86
C ALA A 235 25.09 -9.35 7.58
N VAL A 236 24.70 -8.87 6.39
CA VAL A 236 24.82 -7.45 6.03
C VAL A 236 23.96 -6.57 6.95
N ALA A 237 22.73 -7.00 7.25
CA ALA A 237 21.84 -6.25 8.13
C ALA A 237 22.39 -6.14 9.57
N LEU A 238 22.99 -7.20 10.10
CA LEU A 238 23.60 -7.21 11.43
C LEU A 238 24.84 -6.31 11.48
N ASP A 239 25.73 -6.41 10.49
CA ASP A 239 26.93 -5.57 10.39
C ASP A 239 26.56 -4.08 10.27
N GLU A 240 25.60 -3.73 9.40
CA GLU A 240 25.18 -2.33 9.25
C GLU A 240 24.46 -1.83 10.51
N SER A 241 23.70 -2.67 11.21
CA SER A 241 23.09 -2.31 12.50
C SER A 241 24.14 -1.99 13.57
N GLU A 242 25.23 -2.77 13.64
CA GLU A 242 26.34 -2.52 14.56
C GLU A 242 27.03 -1.20 14.22
N LYS A 243 27.38 -1.02 12.94
CA LYS A 243 28.03 0.19 12.43
C LYS A 243 27.20 1.45 12.68
N ILE A 244 25.91 1.44 12.37
CA ILE A 244 25.00 2.57 12.66
C ILE A 244 24.92 2.81 14.17
N GLY A 245 24.90 1.75 14.98
CA GLY A 245 24.95 1.84 16.44
C GLY A 245 26.19 2.58 16.95
N GLU A 246 27.38 2.28 16.40
CA GLU A 246 28.62 2.97 16.76
C GLU A 246 28.66 4.42 16.29
N LEU A 247 28.17 4.70 15.08
CA LEU A 247 28.01 6.07 14.58
C LEU A 247 27.06 6.88 15.46
N LEU A 248 25.95 6.30 15.90
CA LEU A 248 25.00 6.93 16.80
C LEU A 248 25.65 7.22 18.15
N LYS A 249 26.38 6.28 18.75
CA LYS A 249 27.15 6.50 19.99
C LYS A 249 28.17 7.62 19.84
N ALA A 250 28.88 7.67 18.70
CA ALA A 250 29.84 8.74 18.41
C ALA A 250 29.14 10.11 18.28
N ALA A 251 27.97 10.17 17.63
CA ALA A 251 27.16 11.38 17.56
C ALA A 251 26.67 11.82 18.96
N CYS A 252 26.14 10.91 19.77
CA CYS A 252 25.68 11.20 21.12
C CYS A 252 26.78 11.74 22.03
N ARG A 253 28.03 11.25 21.89
CA ARG A 253 29.19 11.77 22.64
C ARG A 253 29.44 13.27 22.44
N LYS A 254 29.02 13.85 21.30
CA LYS A 254 29.11 15.31 21.05
C LYS A 254 28.16 16.12 21.94
N HIS A 255 27.15 15.48 22.53
CA HIS A 255 26.15 16.09 23.41
C HIS A 255 26.38 15.76 24.89
N GLY A 256 27.54 15.21 25.25
CA GLY A 256 27.89 14.84 26.63
C GLY A 256 28.06 13.33 26.83
N ALA A 257 28.91 12.95 27.78
CA ALA A 257 29.19 11.54 28.07
C ALA A 257 27.97 10.86 28.70
N GLY A 258 27.61 9.67 28.19
CA GLY A 258 26.51 8.86 28.72
C GLY A 258 25.10 9.26 28.27
N ASN A 259 24.96 10.32 27.48
CA ASN A 259 23.67 10.71 26.93
C ASN A 259 23.21 9.72 25.86
N ARG A 260 21.99 9.21 26.01
CA ARG A 260 21.37 8.34 25.02
C ARG A 260 20.66 9.18 23.95
N ALA A 261 20.57 8.62 22.74
CA ALA A 261 19.92 9.29 21.62
C ALA A 261 18.49 9.73 21.94
N GLU A 262 17.73 8.90 22.67
CA GLU A 262 16.34 9.20 23.03
C GLU A 262 16.24 10.48 23.87
N VAL A 263 17.13 10.63 24.87
CA VAL A 263 17.15 11.82 25.74
C VAL A 263 17.52 13.08 24.97
N ILE A 264 18.54 12.99 24.10
CA ILE A 264 18.98 14.12 23.28
C ILE A 264 17.85 14.56 22.34
N ILE A 265 17.17 13.60 21.69
CA ILE A 265 16.07 13.87 20.77
C ILE A 265 14.87 14.46 21.52
N ASP A 266 14.52 13.94 22.68
CA ASP A 266 13.39 14.44 23.47
C ASP A 266 13.66 15.84 24.02
N GLU A 267 14.90 16.12 24.45
CA GLU A 267 15.31 17.47 24.83
C GLU A 267 15.22 18.43 23.63
N ALA A 268 15.74 18.04 22.45
CA ALA A 268 15.64 18.84 21.23
C ALA A 268 14.17 19.10 20.83
N ARG A 269 13.31 18.07 20.91
CA ARG A 269 11.87 18.19 20.64
C ARG A 269 11.17 19.13 21.60
N SER A 270 11.47 19.05 22.91
CA SER A 270 10.85 19.93 23.90
C SER A 270 11.22 21.40 23.74
N LYS A 271 12.40 21.68 23.17
CA LYS A 271 12.87 23.03 22.84
C LYS A 271 12.48 23.48 21.43
N TRP A 272 11.84 22.61 20.65
CA TRP A 272 11.49 22.92 19.27
C TRP A 272 10.34 23.94 19.23
N ASN A 273 10.68 25.18 18.86
CA ASN A 273 9.74 26.28 18.71
C ASN A 273 10.08 27.09 17.44
N PRO A 274 9.77 26.55 16.23
CA PRO A 274 10.11 27.22 14.98
C PRO A 274 9.31 28.52 14.85
N PRO A 275 9.93 29.64 14.42
CA PRO A 275 9.19 30.88 14.21
C PRO A 275 8.29 30.80 12.97
N GLY A 276 6.97 30.81 13.15
CA GLY A 276 6.00 30.79 12.05
C GLY A 276 5.46 29.40 11.72
N GLU A 277 4.75 29.30 10.59
CA GLU A 277 4.02 28.10 10.21
C GLU A 277 4.96 26.98 9.72
N LEU A 278 4.78 25.77 10.26
CA LEU A 278 5.60 24.60 9.93
C LEU A 278 5.62 24.31 8.42
N LEU A 279 4.51 24.52 7.73
CA LEU A 279 4.39 24.29 6.29
C LEU A 279 5.37 25.15 5.48
N GLU A 280 5.62 26.38 5.91
CA GLU A 280 6.55 27.28 5.23
C GLU A 280 8.00 26.82 5.37
N TYR A 281 8.36 26.26 6.53
CA TYR A 281 9.66 25.61 6.71
C TYR A 281 9.86 24.44 5.77
N TYR A 282 8.85 23.57 5.65
CA TYR A 282 8.93 22.43 4.73
C TYR A 282 9.06 22.89 3.27
N ARG A 283 8.33 23.92 2.86
CA ARG A 283 8.42 24.50 1.51
C ARG A 283 9.81 25.08 1.24
N ALA A 284 10.31 25.91 2.15
CA ALA A 284 11.62 26.53 2.01
C ALA A 284 12.75 25.50 1.97
N GLU A 285 12.71 24.50 2.86
CA GLU A 285 13.74 23.46 2.93
C GLU A 285 13.69 22.55 1.70
N THR A 286 12.50 22.22 1.21
CA THR A 286 12.33 21.44 -0.04
C THR A 286 12.96 22.18 -1.22
N GLU A 287 12.69 23.48 -1.38
CA GLU A 287 13.27 24.28 -2.46
C GLU A 287 14.78 24.43 -2.33
N ARG A 288 15.27 24.62 -1.10
CA ARG A 288 16.71 24.71 -0.81
C ARG A 288 17.44 23.43 -1.23
N VAL A 289 16.92 22.27 -0.85
CA VAL A 289 17.48 20.96 -1.21
C VAL A 289 17.43 20.75 -2.73
N ALA A 290 16.28 20.97 -3.36
CA ALA A 290 16.12 20.84 -4.81
C ALA A 290 17.11 21.75 -5.57
N SER A 291 17.24 23.00 -5.14
CA SER A 291 18.22 23.95 -5.69
C SER A 291 19.66 23.47 -5.53
N GLY A 292 20.02 22.91 -4.37
CA GLY A 292 21.34 22.31 -4.16
C GLY A 292 21.66 21.19 -5.14
N PHE A 293 20.72 20.27 -5.38
CA PHE A 293 20.86 19.20 -6.37
C PHE A 293 20.97 19.73 -7.80
N ARG A 294 20.17 20.75 -8.16
CA ARG A 294 20.24 21.42 -9.48
C ARG A 294 21.60 22.08 -9.69
N SER A 295 22.08 22.85 -8.72
CA SER A 295 23.37 23.53 -8.78
C SER A 295 24.54 22.54 -8.86
N ALA A 296 24.47 21.44 -8.11
CA ALA A 296 25.46 20.37 -8.16
C ALA A 296 25.37 19.51 -9.43
N LYS A 297 24.30 19.65 -10.23
CA LYS A 297 23.96 18.79 -11.38
C LYS A 297 23.96 17.30 -11.00
N ALA A 298 23.56 17.01 -9.76
CA ALA A 298 23.64 15.66 -9.20
C ALA A 298 22.52 14.74 -9.73
N VAL A 299 21.39 15.30 -10.17
CA VAL A 299 20.25 14.58 -10.77
C VAL A 299 19.58 15.42 -11.85
N GLY A 300 18.84 14.76 -12.76
CA GLY A 300 17.98 15.43 -13.73
C GLY A 300 16.64 15.86 -13.14
N PHE A 301 16.10 16.99 -13.59
CA PHE A 301 14.76 17.46 -13.26
C PHE A 301 13.91 17.51 -14.54
N PRO A 302 12.80 16.76 -14.64
CA PRO A 302 11.96 16.78 -15.82
C PRO A 302 11.38 18.18 -16.09
N LYS A 303 11.24 18.52 -17.37
CA LYS A 303 10.71 19.84 -17.75
C LYS A 303 9.23 19.93 -17.39
N GLY A 304 8.88 20.96 -16.62
CA GLY A 304 7.50 21.22 -16.19
C GLY A 304 7.06 20.41 -14.97
N ASP A 305 7.98 19.71 -14.31
CA ASP A 305 7.70 19.02 -13.05
C ASP A 305 7.63 20.03 -11.89
N GLU A 306 6.65 19.86 -11.01
CA GLU A 306 6.39 20.72 -9.86
C GLU A 306 6.08 19.87 -8.63
N LEU A 307 6.77 20.16 -7.52
CA LEU A 307 6.51 19.52 -6.24
C LEU A 307 5.75 20.48 -5.32
N GLN A 308 4.49 20.15 -5.04
CA GLN A 308 3.66 20.94 -4.14
C GLN A 308 3.65 20.33 -2.73
N VAL A 309 4.16 21.11 -1.76
CA VAL A 309 4.07 20.75 -0.34
C VAL A 309 2.77 21.30 0.23
N ARG A 310 1.91 20.38 0.67
CA ARG A 310 0.56 20.64 1.20
C ARG A 310 0.37 19.96 2.55
N LEU A 311 -0.65 20.36 3.30
CA LEU A 311 -1.07 19.67 4.51
C LEU A 311 -1.74 18.34 4.16
N VAL A 312 -1.70 17.38 5.08
CA VAL A 312 -2.53 16.18 4.96
C VAL A 312 -3.96 16.56 5.39
N PRO A 313 -4.98 16.31 4.55
CA PRO A 313 -6.36 16.70 4.83
C PRO A 313 -7.03 15.86 5.92
#